data_AF-A0A928VCT7-F1
#
_entry.id   AF-A0A928VCT7-F1
#
_cell.length_a   1.000
_cell.length_b   1.000
_cell.length_c   1.000
_cell.angle_alpha   90.00
_cell.angle_beta   90.00
_cell.angle_gamma   90.00
#
_symmetry.space_group_name_H-M   'P 1'
#
loop_
_entity.id
_entity.type
_entity.pdbx_description
1 polymer ?
#
loop_
_entity_poly.entity_id
_entity_poly.type
_entity_poly.pdbx_seq_one_letter_code
_entity_poly.pdbx_strand_id
1 'polypeptide(L)'
;MSNFSLHPFDIAFAPATLNLSGSVNRTDNRLILQFDLFDSLSNALIPVAKSPTRQHNLWQTTCFEFFIGVQNSSQYWEFNLSPSGDWNVYRFESYRAEMQEESAFSSLPFELETRSLHTILSIDLNLNRLNLTQSIDLGITAVIETNQLSYWALKHCGKEADFHIRESFALQL
;
A
#
# COMPACT_ATOMS: atom_id res chain seq x y z
N MET A 1 10.38 12.67 8.38
CA MET A 1 9.03 12.20 8.03
C MET A 1 8.55 13.00 6.85
N SER A 2 8.19 12.32 5.77
CA SER A 2 7.76 12.90 4.50
C SER A 2 6.27 12.66 4.33
N ASN A 3 5.51 13.69 3.98
CA ASN A 3 4.09 13.55 3.69
C ASN A 3 3.89 13.25 2.21
N PHE A 4 2.79 12.56 1.89
CA PHE A 4 2.41 12.26 0.51
C PHE A 4 0.90 12.39 0.30
N SER A 5 0.51 12.49 -0.96
CA SER A 5 -0.87 12.35 -1.42
C SER A 5 -0.90 11.31 -2.54
N LEU A 6 -1.94 10.49 -2.56
CA LEU A 6 -2.19 9.55 -3.64
C LEU A 6 -3.18 10.17 -4.62
N HIS A 7 -2.99 9.86 -5.89
CA HIS A 7 -3.81 10.38 -6.97
C HIS A 7 -4.54 9.22 -7.66
N PRO A 8 -5.82 9.39 -8.02
CA PRO A 8 -6.54 8.35 -8.72
C PRO A 8 -5.99 8.19 -10.14
N PHE A 9 -5.95 6.96 -10.64
CA PHE A 9 -5.56 6.67 -12.01
C PHE A 9 -6.56 7.27 -13.01
N ASP A 10 -7.85 7.07 -12.74
CA ASP A 10 -8.94 7.62 -13.51
C ASP A 10 -9.95 8.29 -12.57
N ILE A 11 -10.10 9.60 -12.75
CA ILE A 11 -10.96 10.44 -11.92
C ILE A 11 -12.45 10.12 -12.10
N ALA A 12 -12.85 9.50 -13.22
CA ALA A 12 -14.23 9.07 -13.41
C ALA A 12 -14.62 7.95 -12.43
N PHE A 13 -13.64 7.16 -11.99
CA PHE A 13 -13.86 6.06 -11.05
C PHE A 13 -13.64 6.44 -9.59
N ALA A 14 -13.01 7.58 -9.32
CA ALA A 14 -12.69 8.08 -7.99
C ALA A 14 -13.63 9.20 -7.56
N PRO A 15 -14.52 8.99 -6.58
CA PRO A 15 -15.38 10.05 -6.07
C PRO A 15 -14.59 11.25 -5.56
N ALA A 16 -15.02 12.46 -5.90
CA ALA A 16 -14.43 13.71 -5.42
C ALA A 16 -14.53 13.89 -3.88
N THR A 17 -15.25 12.99 -3.20
CA THR A 17 -15.40 12.97 -1.74
C THR A 17 -14.22 12.28 -1.05
N LEU A 18 -13.43 11.51 -1.80
CA LEU A 18 -12.25 10.82 -1.31
C LEU A 18 -11.01 11.70 -1.39
N ASN A 19 -10.26 11.74 -0.31
CA ASN A 19 -8.88 12.18 -0.30
C ASN A 19 -8.02 11.10 0.36
N LEU A 20 -6.91 10.75 -0.28
CA LEU A 20 -6.00 9.76 0.25
C LEU A 20 -4.61 10.36 0.37
N SER A 21 -4.14 10.46 1.60
CA SER A 21 -2.85 11.05 1.93
C SER A 21 -2.16 10.25 3.01
N GLY A 22 -0.99 10.69 3.45
CA GLY A 22 -0.29 9.99 4.50
C GLY A 22 1.08 10.55 4.80
N SER A 23 1.81 9.81 5.62
CA SER A 23 3.19 10.12 5.95
C SER A 23 4.02 8.85 5.99
N VAL A 24 5.30 9.00 5.69
CA VAL A 24 6.24 7.90 5.71
C VAL A 24 7.59 8.39 6.23
N ASN A 25 8.26 7.52 6.97
CA ASN A 25 9.60 7.76 7.46
C ASN A 25 10.35 6.43 7.55
N ARG A 26 11.60 6.44 7.09
CA ARG A 26 12.57 5.40 7.41
C ARG A 26 13.60 5.98 8.38
N THR A 27 13.86 5.28 9.47
CA THR A 27 14.98 5.52 10.36
C THR A 27 15.71 4.20 10.54
N ASP A 28 16.96 4.11 10.08
CA ASP A 28 17.73 2.87 9.98
C ASP A 28 16.93 1.77 9.25
N ASN A 29 16.62 0.68 9.96
CA ASN A 29 15.88 -0.48 9.44
C ASN A 29 14.40 -0.46 9.80
N ARG A 30 13.87 0.67 10.30
CA ARG A 30 12.47 0.82 10.67
C ARG A 30 11.76 1.73 9.68
N LEU A 31 10.73 1.21 9.03
CA LEU A 31 9.87 1.95 8.10
C LEU A 31 8.51 2.16 8.76
N ILE A 32 8.18 3.41 9.05
CA ILE A 32 6.87 3.81 9.55
C ILE A 32 6.10 4.43 8.39
N LEU A 33 4.95 3.86 8.05
CA LEU A 33 4.05 4.34 7.00
C LEU A 33 2.65 4.49 7.59
N GLN A 34 2.01 5.61 7.31
CA GLN A 34 0.62 5.88 7.67
C GLN A 34 -0.14 6.35 6.45
N PHE A 35 -1.29 5.73 6.19
CA PHE A 35 -2.33 6.19 5.28
C PHE A 35 -3.42 6.91 6.07
N ASP A 36 -4.02 7.93 5.47
CA ASP A 36 -5.22 8.60 5.91
C ASP A 36 -6.17 8.73 4.72
N LEU A 37 -7.20 7.89 4.74
CA LEU A 37 -8.33 7.95 3.81
C LEU A 37 -9.42 8.81 4.44
N PHE A 38 -9.64 9.99 3.88
CA PHE A 38 -10.78 10.82 4.18
C PHE A 38 -11.89 10.57 3.15
N ASP A 39 -13.13 10.41 3.62
CA ASP A 39 -14.32 10.33 2.78
C ASP A 39 -15.48 11.13 3.37
N SER A 40 -15.79 12.27 2.76
CA SER A 40 -16.81 13.18 3.28
C SER A 40 -18.25 12.64 3.24
N LEU A 41 -18.50 11.56 2.48
CA LEU A 41 -19.81 10.94 2.35
C LEU A 41 -19.86 9.49 2.85
N SER A 42 -18.73 8.94 3.30
CA SER A 42 -18.64 7.56 3.78
C SER A 42 -19.13 6.51 2.76
N ASN A 43 -18.77 6.72 1.49
CA ASN A 43 -19.00 5.82 0.37
C ASN A 43 -17.97 4.66 0.31
N ALA A 44 -16.77 4.87 0.83
CA ALA A 44 -15.72 3.85 0.84
C ALA A 44 -16.16 2.63 1.66
N LEU A 45 -16.07 1.45 1.06
CA LEU A 45 -16.37 0.19 1.72
C LEU A 45 -15.18 -0.22 2.58
N ILE A 46 -15.30 0.02 3.89
CA ILE A 46 -14.31 -0.38 4.88
C ILE A 46 -14.83 -1.65 5.59
N PRO A 47 -14.25 -2.83 5.33
CA PRO A 47 -14.68 -4.05 5.99
C PRO A 47 -14.47 -3.97 7.50
N VAL A 48 -15.36 -4.63 8.25
CA VAL A 48 -15.22 -4.76 9.70
C VAL A 48 -13.97 -5.60 10.01
N ALA A 49 -13.12 -5.08 10.89
CA ALA A 49 -11.92 -5.77 11.34
C ALA A 49 -12.26 -7.14 11.97
N LYS A 50 -11.50 -8.16 11.61
CA LYS A 50 -11.58 -9.53 12.12
C LYS A 50 -10.23 -9.96 12.67
N SER A 51 -10.11 -11.22 13.08
CA SER A 51 -8.82 -11.82 13.37
C SER A 51 -7.96 -11.82 12.09
N PRO A 52 -6.81 -11.14 12.08
CA PRO A 52 -5.93 -11.05 10.91
C PRO A 52 -5.50 -12.42 10.39
N THR A 53 -5.68 -12.66 9.10
CA THR A 53 -5.16 -13.84 8.41
C THR A 53 -4.38 -13.46 7.16
N ARG A 54 -3.44 -14.30 6.75
CA ARG A 54 -2.79 -14.11 5.45
C ARG A 54 -3.72 -14.59 4.34
N GLN A 55 -4.01 -13.74 3.35
CA GLN A 55 -4.92 -14.06 2.24
C GLN A 55 -4.41 -13.53 0.90
N HIS A 56 -4.88 -14.14 -0.20
CA HIS A 56 -4.59 -13.66 -1.56
C HIS A 56 -5.70 -12.76 -2.09
N ASN A 57 -5.40 -12.02 -3.16
CA ASN A 57 -6.37 -11.20 -3.90
C ASN A 57 -7.06 -10.10 -3.06
N LEU A 58 -6.36 -9.54 -2.07
CA LEU A 58 -6.90 -8.50 -1.19
C LEU A 58 -7.29 -7.23 -1.96
N TRP A 59 -6.59 -6.92 -3.05
CA TRP A 59 -6.83 -5.82 -3.98
C TRP A 59 -8.15 -5.91 -4.77
N GLN A 60 -8.94 -6.99 -4.62
CA GLN A 60 -10.28 -7.07 -5.23
C GLN A 60 -11.32 -6.21 -4.50
N THR A 61 -10.98 -5.69 -3.32
CA THR A 61 -11.79 -4.79 -2.48
C THR A 61 -10.88 -3.66 -1.96
N THR A 62 -11.35 -2.86 -0.99
CA THR A 62 -10.50 -1.83 -0.36
C THR A 62 -9.22 -2.45 0.24
N CYS A 63 -8.07 -2.03 -0.26
CA CYS A 63 -6.75 -2.50 0.17
C CYS A 63 -5.74 -1.35 0.08
N PHE A 64 -4.96 -1.17 1.15
CA PHE A 64 -3.82 -0.26 1.14
C PHE A 64 -2.57 -1.05 0.82
N GLU A 65 -1.72 -0.50 -0.03
CA GLU A 65 -0.59 -1.24 -0.56
C GLU A 65 0.66 -0.36 -0.57
N PHE A 66 1.80 -1.00 -0.40
CA PHE A 66 3.07 -0.34 -0.70
C PHE A 66 4.06 -1.34 -1.23
N PHE A 67 4.95 -0.84 -2.06
CA PHE A 67 5.96 -1.60 -2.76
C PHE A 67 7.33 -1.12 -2.30
N ILE A 68 8.22 -2.06 -2.00
CA ILE A 68 9.61 -1.76 -1.69
C ILE A 68 10.47 -2.36 -2.79
N GLY A 69 11.07 -1.51 -3.63
CA GLY A 69 12.08 -1.98 -4.56
C GLY A 69 13.49 -1.63 -4.12
N VAL A 70 14.42 -2.53 -4.43
CA VAL A 70 15.83 -2.37 -4.10
C VAL A 70 16.52 -1.51 -5.16
N GLN A 71 17.27 -0.50 -4.73
CA GLN A 71 18.05 0.30 -5.67
C GLN A 71 19.08 -0.57 -6.40
N ASN A 72 19.22 -0.38 -7.72
CA ASN A 72 20.10 -1.17 -8.60
C ASN A 72 19.73 -2.67 -8.71
N SER A 73 18.49 -3.04 -8.38
CA SER A 73 17.95 -4.37 -8.59
C SER A 73 16.53 -4.28 -9.17
N SER A 74 16.14 -5.30 -9.91
CA SER A 74 14.77 -5.48 -10.39
C SER A 74 13.84 -6.08 -9.34
N GLN A 75 14.40 -6.64 -8.27
CA GLN A 75 13.64 -7.28 -7.19
C GLN A 75 12.87 -6.24 -6.38
N TYR A 76 11.64 -6.60 -6.01
CA TYR A 76 10.82 -5.80 -5.12
C TYR A 76 9.83 -6.66 -4.34
N TRP A 77 9.28 -6.07 -3.29
CA TRP A 77 8.19 -6.62 -2.50
C TRP A 77 6.94 -5.78 -2.68
N GLU A 78 5.80 -6.43 -2.52
CA GLU A 78 4.48 -5.83 -2.44
C GLU A 78 3.86 -6.21 -1.11
N PHE A 79 3.40 -5.23 -0.37
CA PHE A 79 2.67 -5.41 0.87
C PHE A 79 1.21 -5.04 0.63
N ASN A 80 0.29 -5.95 0.96
CA ASN A 80 -1.15 -5.75 0.87
C ASN A 80 -1.73 -5.71 2.29
N LEU A 81 -2.42 -4.63 2.64
CA LEU A 81 -3.00 -4.39 3.96
C LEU A 81 -4.50 -4.10 3.81
N SER A 82 -5.35 -5.09 4.09
CA SER A 82 -6.79 -4.90 4.07
C SER A 82 -7.27 -4.24 5.38
N PRO A 83 -8.25 -3.33 5.35
CA PRO A 83 -8.88 -2.81 6.57
C PRO A 83 -9.55 -3.90 7.43
N SER A 84 -9.81 -5.09 6.86
CA SER A 84 -10.31 -6.24 7.62
C SER A 84 -9.28 -6.79 8.63
N GLY A 85 -8.02 -6.38 8.52
CA GLY A 85 -6.87 -6.96 9.22
C GLY A 85 -6.16 -8.05 8.42
N ASP A 86 -6.75 -8.54 7.33
CA ASP A 86 -6.08 -9.50 6.44
C ASP A 86 -4.93 -8.85 5.67
N TRP A 87 -3.90 -9.64 5.38
CA TRP A 87 -2.68 -9.12 4.78
C TRP A 87 -1.99 -10.13 3.86
N ASN A 88 -1.08 -9.65 3.02
CA ASN A 88 -0.09 -10.48 2.37
C ASN A 88 1.18 -9.70 2.06
N VAL A 89 2.27 -10.42 1.85
CA VAL A 89 3.51 -9.88 1.30
C VAL A 89 3.95 -10.79 0.18
N TYR A 90 4.13 -10.23 -1.00
CA TYR A 90 4.70 -10.92 -2.16
C TYR A 90 6.11 -10.39 -2.44
N ARG A 91 6.95 -11.28 -2.97
CA ARG A 91 8.26 -10.98 -3.52
C ARG A 91 8.25 -11.28 -5.01
N PHE A 92 8.92 -10.43 -5.78
CA PHE A 92 9.06 -10.55 -7.22
C PHE A 92 10.52 -10.36 -7.62
N GLU A 93 11.03 -11.14 -8.58
CA GLU A 93 12.40 -10.95 -9.08
C GLU A 93 12.51 -9.81 -10.10
N SER A 94 11.41 -9.53 -10.82
CA SER A 94 11.27 -8.39 -11.72
C SER A 94 9.78 -8.09 -11.95
N TYR A 95 9.47 -7.15 -12.86
CA TYR A 95 8.09 -6.79 -13.22
C TYR A 95 7.18 -8.01 -13.38
N ARG A 96 6.25 -8.19 -12.43
CA ARG A 96 5.31 -9.33 -12.26
C ARG A 96 5.91 -10.74 -12.42
N ALA A 97 7.22 -10.89 -12.34
CA ALA A 97 7.90 -12.15 -12.57
C ALA A 97 8.11 -12.90 -11.24
N GLU A 98 7.87 -14.21 -11.28
CA GLU A 98 8.15 -15.14 -10.17
C GLU A 98 7.52 -14.69 -8.84
N MET A 99 6.25 -14.28 -8.89
CA MET A 99 5.48 -13.91 -7.69
C MET A 99 5.51 -15.05 -6.67
N GLN A 100 6.06 -14.76 -5.49
CA GLN A 100 6.15 -15.70 -4.39
C GLN A 100 5.64 -15.04 -3.10
N GLU A 101 4.99 -15.83 -2.25
CA GLU A 101 4.66 -15.38 -0.91
C GLU A 101 5.92 -15.20 -0.07
N GLU A 102 6.09 -14.04 0.56
CA GLU A 102 7.25 -13.74 1.39
C GLU A 102 7.11 -14.37 2.78
N SER A 103 7.86 -15.44 3.01
CA SER A 103 7.84 -16.25 4.23
C SER A 103 8.50 -15.59 5.46
N ALA A 104 9.24 -14.48 5.29
CA ALA A 104 9.87 -13.77 6.39
C ALA A 104 8.87 -13.17 7.42
N PHE A 105 7.59 -13.09 7.06
CA PHE A 105 6.51 -12.58 7.90
C PHE A 105 5.51 -13.67 8.24
N SER A 106 5.19 -13.83 9.51
CA SER A 106 4.03 -14.62 9.98
C SER A 106 2.87 -13.74 10.44
N SER A 107 3.11 -12.44 10.56
CA SER A 107 2.14 -11.36 10.82
C SER A 107 2.76 -10.02 10.38
N LEU A 108 1.94 -8.99 10.23
CA LEU A 108 2.38 -7.61 10.04
C LEU A 108 1.90 -6.72 11.20
N PRO A 109 2.73 -5.80 11.68
CA PRO A 109 2.40 -4.89 12.78
C PRO A 109 1.69 -3.64 12.24
N PHE A 110 0.52 -3.82 11.63
CA PHE A 110 -0.29 -2.69 11.18
C PHE A 110 -1.58 -2.57 12.00
N GLU A 111 -2.01 -1.34 12.18
CA GLU A 111 -3.19 -0.97 12.94
C GLU A 111 -4.14 -0.18 12.05
N LEU A 112 -5.44 -0.37 12.27
CA LEU A 112 -6.49 0.40 11.63
C LEU A 112 -7.28 1.17 12.68
N GLU A 113 -7.47 2.45 12.43
CA GLU A 113 -8.31 3.32 13.23
C GLU A 113 -9.30 4.05 12.33
N THR A 114 -10.59 3.92 12.61
CA THR A 114 -11.64 4.67 11.91
C THR A 114 -12.24 5.72 12.84
N ARG A 115 -12.18 6.99 12.44
CA ARG A 115 -12.69 8.15 13.19
C ARG A 115 -13.55 9.03 12.30
N SER A 116 -14.87 8.99 12.51
CA SER A 116 -15.83 9.76 11.71
C SER A 116 -15.64 9.52 10.19
N LEU A 117 -15.10 10.51 9.48
CA LEU A 117 -14.88 10.49 8.02
C LEU A 117 -13.47 10.02 7.63
N HIS A 118 -12.64 9.65 8.60
CA HIS A 118 -11.26 9.23 8.38
C HIS A 118 -11.08 7.74 8.68
N THR A 119 -10.32 7.07 7.83
CA THR A 119 -9.77 5.74 8.06
C THR A 119 -8.25 5.83 7.99
N ILE A 120 -7.60 5.62 9.12
CA ILE A 120 -6.16 5.71 9.29
C ILE A 120 -5.61 4.30 9.39
N LEU A 121 -4.65 3.96 8.52
CA LEU A 121 -3.91 2.71 8.60
C LEU A 121 -2.43 3.02 8.84
N SER A 122 -1.84 2.49 9.88
CA SER A 122 -0.42 2.66 10.19
C SER A 122 0.30 1.31 10.20
N ILE A 123 1.54 1.26 9.72
CA ILE A 123 2.41 0.09 9.80
C ILE A 123 3.81 0.51 10.25
N ASP A 124 4.39 -0.28 11.15
CA ASP A 124 5.75 -0.13 11.65
C ASP A 124 6.61 -1.35 11.32
N LEU A 125 7.26 -1.29 10.15
CA LEU A 125 7.93 -2.43 9.57
C LEU A 125 9.43 -2.47 9.92
N ASN A 126 9.89 -3.62 10.42
CA ASN A 126 11.32 -3.91 10.56
C ASN A 126 11.89 -4.52 9.26
N LEU A 127 12.60 -3.71 8.50
CA LEU A 127 13.21 -4.07 7.21
C LEU A 127 14.34 -5.10 7.31
N ASN A 128 14.87 -5.39 8.50
CA ASN A 128 15.83 -6.50 8.68
C ASN A 128 15.22 -7.85 8.31
N ARG A 129 13.89 -8.00 8.38
CA ARG A 129 13.18 -9.21 7.92
C ARG A 129 13.41 -9.48 6.43
N LEU A 130 13.67 -8.43 5.65
CA LEU A 130 13.95 -8.49 4.22
C LEU A 130 15.45 -8.32 3.89
N ASN A 131 16.32 -8.20 4.89
CA ASN A 131 17.74 -7.88 4.72
C ASN A 131 18.00 -6.59 3.90
N LEU A 132 17.13 -5.58 4.04
CA LEU A 132 17.24 -4.32 3.31
C LEU A 132 17.96 -3.26 4.14
N THR A 133 19.26 -3.10 3.89
CA THR A 133 20.10 -2.09 4.55
C THR A 133 20.45 -0.91 3.63
N GLN A 134 20.36 -1.12 2.32
CA GLN A 134 20.52 -0.12 1.28
C GLN A 134 19.30 0.81 1.16
N SER A 135 19.47 1.91 0.41
CA SER A 135 18.38 2.78 -0.01
C SER A 135 17.32 2.00 -0.80
N ILE A 136 16.07 2.39 -0.62
CA ILE A 136 14.91 1.77 -1.26
C ILE A 136 14.13 2.82 -2.04
N ASP A 137 13.43 2.37 -3.09
CA ASP A 137 12.40 3.18 -3.72
C ASP A 137 11.03 2.59 -3.38
N LEU A 138 10.13 3.45 -2.94
CA LEU A 138 8.78 3.11 -2.50
C LEU A 138 7.75 3.47 -3.55
N GLY A 139 6.91 2.50 -3.89
CA GLY A 139 5.57 2.73 -4.41
C GLY A 139 4.58 2.75 -3.24
N ILE A 140 3.68 3.72 -3.19
CA ILE A 140 2.60 3.74 -2.20
C ILE A 140 1.30 3.88 -2.97
N THR A 141 0.37 2.95 -2.74
CA THR A 141 -0.84 2.79 -3.53
C THR A 141 -2.02 2.39 -2.66
N ALA A 142 -3.22 2.45 -3.23
CA ALA A 142 -4.40 1.84 -2.64
C ALA A 142 -5.41 1.50 -3.73
N VAL A 143 -6.15 0.43 -3.50
CA VAL A 143 -7.42 0.17 -4.16
C VAL A 143 -8.52 0.58 -3.20
N ILE A 144 -9.42 1.47 -3.62
CA ILE A 144 -10.57 1.88 -2.81
C ILE A 144 -11.85 1.44 -3.50
N GLU A 145 -12.63 0.62 -2.80
CA GLU A 145 -13.94 0.16 -3.25
C GLU A 145 -15.04 1.09 -2.77
N THR A 146 -15.92 1.48 -3.69
CA THR A 146 -17.16 2.22 -3.41
C THR A 146 -18.33 1.50 -4.08
N ASN A 147 -19.02 2.11 -5.05
CA ASN A 147 -19.87 1.39 -6.01
C ASN A 147 -19.06 0.67 -7.11
N GLN A 148 -17.77 1.00 -7.23
CA GLN A 148 -16.78 0.45 -8.15
C GLN A 148 -15.39 0.61 -7.54
N LEU A 149 -14.38 -0.02 -8.14
CA LEU A 149 -12.99 0.11 -7.71
C LEU A 149 -12.35 1.38 -8.30
N SER A 150 -11.53 2.03 -7.48
CA SER A 150 -10.65 3.12 -7.89
C SER A 150 -9.22 2.83 -7.44
N TYR A 151 -8.25 3.20 -8.28
CA TYR A 151 -6.84 2.85 -8.11
C TYR A 151 -6.03 4.12 -7.85
N TRP A 152 -5.32 4.16 -6.73
CA TRP A 152 -4.64 5.35 -6.25
C TRP A 152 -3.15 5.07 -6.08
N ALA A 153 -2.30 6.00 -6.49
CA ALA A 153 -0.85 5.86 -6.36
C ALA A 153 -0.16 7.21 -6.19
N LEU A 154 1.08 7.20 -5.71
CA LEU A 154 1.96 8.38 -5.76
C LEU A 154 2.15 8.87 -7.19
N LYS A 155 2.28 7.93 -8.14
CA LYS A 155 2.52 8.19 -9.55
C LYS A 155 2.04 7.03 -10.40
N HIS A 156 1.29 7.33 -11.45
CA HIS A 156 0.89 6.37 -12.48
C HIS A 156 1.79 6.50 -13.71
N CYS A 157 2.54 5.45 -14.04
CA CYS A 157 3.44 5.44 -15.21
C CYS A 157 2.94 4.55 -16.36
N GLY A 158 1.87 3.78 -16.13
CA GLY A 158 1.28 2.88 -17.11
C GLY A 158 0.16 3.50 -17.92
N LYS A 159 -0.27 2.79 -18.98
CA LYS A 159 -1.52 3.08 -19.72
C LYS A 159 -2.76 2.53 -19.00
N GLU A 160 -2.54 1.68 -18.02
CA GLU A 160 -3.53 1.09 -17.13
C GLU A 160 -3.06 1.31 -15.69
N ALA A 161 -3.95 1.10 -14.71
CA ALA A 161 -3.62 1.13 -13.30
C ALA A 161 -2.72 -0.06 -12.93
N ASP A 162 -1.42 0.10 -13.16
CA ASP A 162 -0.42 -0.92 -12.90
C ASP A 162 0.61 -0.42 -11.88
N PHE A 163 0.44 -0.87 -10.64
CA PHE A 163 1.29 -0.49 -9.52
C PHE A 163 2.68 -1.14 -9.55
N HIS A 164 2.89 -2.17 -10.39
CA HIS A 164 4.16 -2.91 -10.46
C HIS A 164 5.22 -2.23 -11.34
N ILE A 165 4.87 -1.14 -12.02
CA ILE A 165 5.81 -0.40 -12.87
C ILE A 165 6.84 0.28 -11.97
N ARG A 166 8.13 -0.06 -12.13
CA ARG A 166 9.21 0.40 -11.25
C ARG A 166 9.31 1.92 -11.18
N GLU A 167 9.03 2.61 -12.28
CA GLU A 167 9.04 4.08 -12.40
C GLU A 167 7.92 4.77 -11.60
N SER A 168 6.92 4.02 -11.15
CA SER A 168 5.87 4.47 -10.23
C SER A 168 6.31 4.47 -8.76
N PHE A 169 7.48 3.89 -8.45
CA PHE A 169 8.03 3.84 -7.09
C PHE A 169 8.74 5.17 -6.81
N ALA A 170 7.93 6.22 -6.66
CA ALA A 170 8.35 7.61 -6.81
C ALA A 170 8.99 8.24 -5.56
N LEU A 171 9.14 7.50 -4.46
CA LEU A 171 9.71 8.01 -3.22
C LEU A 171 10.96 7.23 -2.81
N GLN A 172 12.09 7.90 -2.69
CA GLN A 172 13.35 7.30 -2.26
C GLN A 172 13.59 7.51 -0.75
N LEU A 173 13.97 6.45 -0.03
CA LEU A 173 14.27 6.48 1.42
C LEU A 173 15.53 5.71 1.81
#